data_AF-A0A7L0YTS6-F1
#
_entry.id   AF-A0A7L0YTS6-F1
#
_cell.length_a   1.000
_cell.length_b   1.000
_cell.length_c   1.000
_cell.angle_alpha   90.00
_cell.angle_beta   90.00
_cell.angle_gamma   90.00
#
_symmetry.space_group_name_H-M   'P 1'
#
loop_
_entity.id
_entity.type
_entity.pdbx_description
1 polymer ?
#
loop_
_entity_poly.entity_id
_entity_poly.type
_entity_poly.pdbx_seq_one_letter_code
_entity_poly.pdbx_strand_id
1 'polypeptide(L)'
;LLGATILLSLVDVVQAFAIEKKGDVFKKTACPAFLIFESVAYLADMTFELPCKCKPEEASSVVWYFQKNLHSHETTVLTDFNGTVIVDSSHIRTGSDLLKRFSIRMFSLIVFRAQVRDSGHYLCGTKEGLFFYGYDVDVQPTRQITVAFLDNDQHVQEDYTGEEFTLFTTFWDWTSCDRCGVRGEQRRIGLCYVQSAQLSPRYRTALPNVSSCGSSAVPAHFRHLIRLRSPEVAIRSCLAPCPEKEVPKEGVQSIFNIIYKLGKKPELPRVPIQYHSQPPKTDLVITCPGAWPEHAVAWDKDSVRLYRSHYLVGVRKHMRLFIDHGNHLHLQRVRKGDKATYFCWREGELVAGFQLSVTYQPRRQRSPTDPESIFVMRAVGISFAIIICIFFLIHVSHCSSQVFR
;
A
#
# COMPACT_ATOMS: atom_id res chain seq x y z
N LEU A 1 -21.78 -47.68 -16.30
CA LEU A 1 -22.69 -46.74 -15.62
C LEU A 1 -21.97 -45.81 -14.62
N LEU A 2 -20.99 -46.28 -13.83
CA LEU A 2 -20.20 -45.40 -12.94
C LEU A 2 -19.29 -44.37 -13.66
N GLY A 3 -18.84 -44.65 -14.89
CA GLY A 3 -17.97 -43.74 -15.64
C GLY A 3 -18.67 -42.47 -16.16
N ALA A 4 -19.99 -42.53 -16.40
CA ALA A 4 -20.76 -41.40 -16.93
C ALA A 4 -21.09 -40.36 -15.84
N THR A 5 -21.32 -40.81 -14.61
CA THR A 5 -21.56 -39.94 -13.44
C THR A 5 -20.33 -39.15 -13.01
N ILE A 6 -19.12 -39.70 -13.19
CA ILE A 6 -17.87 -38.99 -12.85
C ILE A 6 -17.59 -37.88 -13.87
N LEU A 7 -17.86 -38.13 -15.16
CA LEU A 7 -17.73 -37.12 -16.22
C LEU A 7 -18.73 -35.97 -16.07
N LEU A 8 -19.98 -36.25 -15.66
CA LEU A 8 -20.96 -35.19 -15.38
C LEU A 8 -20.58 -34.35 -14.14
N SER A 9 -20.02 -34.98 -13.09
CA SER A 9 -19.56 -34.26 -11.90
C SER A 9 -18.35 -33.35 -12.15
N LEU A 10 -17.50 -33.71 -13.13
CA LEU A 10 -16.39 -32.85 -13.57
C LEU A 10 -16.87 -31.68 -14.42
N VAL A 11 -17.96 -31.83 -15.18
CA VAL A 11 -18.56 -30.72 -15.95
C VAL A 11 -19.21 -29.70 -15.00
N ASP A 12 -19.89 -30.15 -13.94
CA ASP A 12 -20.48 -29.26 -12.93
C ASP A 12 -19.41 -28.56 -12.06
N VAL A 13 -18.29 -29.20 -11.75
CA VAL A 13 -17.17 -28.56 -11.02
C VAL A 13 -16.43 -27.55 -11.91
N VAL A 14 -16.36 -27.80 -13.22
CA VAL A 14 -15.84 -26.79 -14.17
C VAL A 14 -16.82 -25.63 -14.34
N GLN A 15 -18.13 -25.82 -14.13
CA GLN A 15 -19.12 -24.74 -14.09
C GLN A 15 -19.15 -23.94 -12.77
N ALA A 16 -18.57 -24.45 -11.69
CA ALA A 16 -18.41 -23.71 -10.42
C ALA A 16 -17.25 -22.69 -10.46
N PHE A 17 -16.31 -22.84 -11.39
CA PHE A 17 -15.55 -21.72 -11.93
C PHE A 17 -16.34 -21.12 -13.08
N ALA A 18 -17.52 -20.59 -12.76
CA ALA A 18 -18.05 -19.47 -13.52
C ALA A 18 -17.04 -18.33 -13.35
N ILE A 19 -15.96 -18.37 -14.14
CA ILE A 19 -15.39 -17.17 -14.73
C ILE A 19 -16.64 -16.44 -15.19
N GLU A 20 -16.99 -15.39 -14.45
CA GLU A 20 -18.00 -14.45 -14.85
C GLU A 20 -17.55 -14.03 -16.25
N LYS A 21 -18.10 -14.67 -17.29
CA LYS A 21 -18.06 -14.20 -18.66
C LYS A 21 -18.90 -12.94 -18.60
N LYS A 22 -18.33 -11.87 -18.02
CA LYS A 22 -18.66 -10.50 -18.38
C LYS A 22 -18.42 -10.49 -19.88
N GLY A 23 -19.50 -10.76 -20.62
CA GLY A 23 -19.48 -10.72 -22.07
C GLY A 23 -18.78 -9.45 -22.47
N ASP A 24 -17.82 -9.59 -23.39
CA ASP A 24 -16.96 -8.55 -23.96
C ASP A 24 -17.43 -7.15 -23.55
N VAL A 25 -16.84 -6.60 -22.47
CA VAL A 25 -17.32 -5.38 -21.77
C VAL A 25 -17.53 -4.22 -22.76
N PHE A 26 -16.81 -4.27 -23.88
CA PHE A 26 -16.85 -3.33 -24.99
C PHE A 26 -18.08 -3.47 -25.91
N LYS A 27 -18.74 -4.63 -26.00
CA LYS A 27 -19.94 -4.83 -26.85
C LYS A 27 -21.19 -4.11 -26.33
N LYS A 28 -21.20 -3.68 -25.07
CA LYS A 28 -22.37 -3.04 -24.44
C LYS A 28 -22.32 -1.51 -24.48
N THR A 29 -21.17 -0.91 -24.76
CA THR A 29 -20.97 0.54 -24.61
C THR A 29 -20.23 1.12 -25.81
N ALA A 30 -20.93 1.91 -26.63
CA ALA A 30 -20.29 2.66 -27.71
C ALA A 30 -19.34 3.72 -27.15
N CYS A 31 -18.20 3.93 -27.81
CA CYS A 31 -17.30 5.01 -27.45
C CYS A 31 -17.90 6.39 -27.74
N PRO A 32 -17.62 7.41 -26.92
CA PRO A 32 -17.99 8.79 -27.22
C PRO A 32 -17.41 9.24 -28.57
N ALA A 33 -18.18 10.01 -29.34
CA ALA A 33 -17.71 10.57 -30.62
C ALA A 33 -16.56 11.58 -30.46
N PHE A 34 -16.45 12.20 -29.27
CA PHE A 34 -15.39 13.12 -28.90
C PHE A 34 -14.77 12.68 -27.58
N LEU A 35 -13.47 12.93 -27.40
CA LEU A 35 -12.76 12.58 -26.18
C LEU A 35 -13.24 13.45 -25.00
N ILE A 36 -14.12 12.85 -24.19
CA ILE A 36 -14.65 13.38 -22.94
C ILE A 36 -13.93 12.70 -21.79
N PHE A 37 -13.67 13.44 -20.71
CA PHE A 37 -12.98 12.94 -19.53
C PHE A 37 -13.98 12.66 -18.42
N GLU A 38 -14.02 11.44 -17.92
CA GLU A 38 -14.74 11.15 -16.68
C GLU A 38 -13.91 11.61 -15.48
N SER A 39 -14.50 12.46 -14.65
CA SER A 39 -13.81 12.96 -13.44
C SER A 39 -13.92 11.94 -12.32
N VAL A 40 -12.77 11.55 -11.77
CA VAL A 40 -12.67 10.65 -10.62
C VAL A 40 -11.67 11.20 -9.61
N ALA A 41 -11.91 10.92 -8.33
CA ALA A 41 -11.09 11.43 -7.24
C ALA A 41 -10.70 10.32 -6.28
N TYR A 42 -9.45 10.36 -5.83
CA TYR A 42 -8.90 9.40 -4.87
C TYR A 42 -8.05 10.13 -3.82
N LEU A 43 -7.87 9.49 -2.67
CA LEU A 43 -6.93 9.97 -1.67
C LEU A 43 -5.52 9.47 -2.00
N ALA A 44 -4.48 10.25 -1.67
CA ALA A 44 -3.11 9.78 -1.79
C ALA A 44 -2.85 8.52 -0.93
N ASP A 45 -1.89 7.72 -1.38
CA ASP A 45 -1.48 6.40 -0.88
C ASP A 45 -2.52 5.27 -1.08
N MET A 46 -3.63 5.54 -1.75
CA MET A 46 -4.60 4.53 -2.19
C MET A 46 -4.16 3.82 -3.47
N THR A 47 -4.64 2.59 -3.65
CA THR A 47 -4.64 1.91 -4.95
C THR A 47 -5.98 2.13 -5.63
N PHE A 48 -5.98 2.53 -6.91
CA PHE A 48 -7.21 2.69 -7.69
C PHE A 48 -7.15 1.91 -9.00
N GLU A 49 -8.33 1.56 -9.52
CA GLU A 49 -8.51 0.89 -10.82
C GLU A 49 -9.31 1.80 -11.76
N LEU A 50 -8.79 1.98 -12.97
CA LEU A 50 -9.45 2.69 -14.07
C LEU A 50 -9.78 1.69 -15.17
N PRO A 51 -11.05 1.30 -15.35
CA PRO A 51 -11.45 0.43 -16.44
C PRO A 51 -11.49 1.21 -17.76
N CYS A 52 -10.99 0.63 -18.85
CA CYS A 52 -11.27 1.16 -20.19
C CYS A 52 -12.71 0.75 -20.54
N LYS A 53 -13.65 1.72 -20.58
CA LYS A 53 -15.10 1.43 -20.68
C LYS A 53 -15.59 1.12 -22.10
N CYS A 54 -14.80 1.45 -23.11
CA CYS A 54 -15.17 1.28 -24.50
C CYS A 54 -13.91 1.01 -25.35
N LYS A 55 -14.07 0.31 -26.47
CA LYS A 55 -13.02 0.03 -27.44
C LYS A 55 -13.68 -0.20 -28.81
N PRO A 56 -13.22 0.44 -29.90
CA PRO A 56 -13.70 0.12 -31.25
C PRO A 56 -13.44 -1.34 -31.62
N GLU A 57 -14.28 -1.89 -32.51
CA GLU A 57 -14.17 -3.30 -32.93
C GLU A 57 -12.85 -3.58 -33.64
N GLU A 58 -12.29 -2.59 -34.33
CA GLU A 58 -11.06 -2.69 -35.11
C GLU A 58 -9.81 -2.75 -34.23
N ALA A 59 -9.89 -2.27 -32.98
CA ALA A 59 -8.75 -2.23 -32.09
C ALA A 59 -8.55 -3.59 -31.41
N SER A 60 -7.41 -4.25 -31.61
CA SER A 60 -7.13 -5.58 -31.03
C SER A 60 -6.63 -5.53 -29.57
N SER A 61 -6.10 -4.39 -29.14
CA SER A 61 -5.51 -4.20 -27.80
C SER A 61 -5.79 -2.81 -27.25
N VAL A 62 -5.63 -2.66 -25.93
CA VAL A 62 -5.77 -1.37 -25.24
C VAL A 62 -4.41 -0.98 -24.67
N VAL A 63 -4.01 0.24 -24.96
CA VAL A 63 -2.82 0.90 -24.41
C VAL A 63 -3.26 2.04 -23.51
N TRP A 64 -2.60 2.20 -22.36
CA TRP A 64 -2.81 3.33 -21.47
C TRP A 64 -1.77 4.41 -21.67
N TYR A 65 -2.21 5.67 -21.58
CA TYR A 65 -1.36 6.85 -21.66
C TYR A 65 -1.67 7.77 -20.48
N PHE A 66 -0.64 8.48 -20.02
CA PHE A 66 -0.73 9.49 -18.98
C PHE A 66 -0.25 10.83 -19.50
N GLN A 67 -1.05 11.87 -19.30
CA GLN A 67 -0.72 13.25 -19.60
C GLN A 67 -0.92 14.10 -18.35
N LYS A 68 0.10 14.88 -17.98
CA LYS A 68 -0.01 15.75 -16.80
C LYS A 68 -0.97 16.92 -17.05
N ASN A 69 -0.92 17.48 -18.26
CA ASN A 69 -1.79 18.54 -18.74
C ASN A 69 -2.17 18.22 -20.18
N LEU A 70 -3.44 18.36 -20.53
CA LEU A 70 -3.96 18.15 -21.90
C LEU A 70 -3.27 18.98 -22.99
N HIS A 71 -2.70 20.13 -22.62
CA HIS A 71 -1.98 21.02 -23.55
C HIS A 71 -0.49 20.70 -23.64
N SER A 72 0.02 19.75 -22.86
CA SER A 72 1.42 19.33 -22.92
C SER A 72 1.61 18.32 -24.07
N HIS A 73 2.71 18.45 -24.81
CA HIS A 73 3.14 17.43 -25.77
C HIS A 73 3.75 16.20 -25.08
N GLU A 74 3.99 16.25 -23.77
CA GLU A 74 4.54 15.13 -22.99
C GLU A 74 3.45 14.11 -22.66
N THR A 75 3.36 13.07 -23.49
CA THR A 75 2.51 11.90 -23.24
C THR A 75 3.39 10.73 -22.80
N THR A 76 3.14 10.21 -21.60
CA THR A 76 3.83 9.03 -21.08
C THR A 76 3.01 7.79 -21.43
N VAL A 77 3.63 6.84 -22.12
CA VAL A 77 2.99 5.56 -22.43
C VAL A 77 3.07 4.64 -21.20
N LEU A 78 1.92 4.20 -20.71
CA LEU A 78 1.78 3.22 -19.62
C LEU A 78 1.51 1.86 -20.25
N THR A 79 2.57 1.15 -20.64
CA THR A 79 2.46 -0.17 -21.29
C THR A 79 3.46 -1.15 -20.73
N ASP A 80 3.04 -2.41 -20.69
CA ASP A 80 3.91 -3.57 -20.60
C ASP A 80 4.02 -4.26 -21.96
N PHE A 81 4.77 -3.69 -22.92
CA PHE A 81 5.04 -4.43 -24.18
C PHE A 81 5.69 -5.82 -23.94
N ASN A 82 6.16 -6.11 -22.72
CA ASN A 82 6.74 -7.37 -22.27
C ASN A 82 5.86 -8.20 -21.30
N GLY A 83 4.61 -7.82 -20.99
CA GLY A 83 3.68 -8.66 -20.22
C GLY A 83 4.11 -9.06 -18.79
N THR A 84 5.05 -8.35 -18.16
CA THR A 84 5.81 -8.86 -16.99
C THR A 84 5.99 -7.87 -15.84
N VAL A 85 5.04 -6.94 -15.64
CA VAL A 85 5.04 -6.14 -14.41
C VAL A 85 3.89 -6.59 -13.50
N ILE A 86 4.04 -7.80 -12.94
CA ILE A 86 3.38 -8.14 -11.69
C ILE A 86 4.11 -7.33 -10.62
N VAL A 87 3.63 -6.12 -10.33
CA VAL A 87 4.15 -5.36 -9.21
C VAL A 87 3.62 -6.03 -7.94
N ASP A 88 4.48 -6.71 -7.20
CA ASP A 88 4.15 -7.03 -5.82
C ASP A 88 4.07 -5.72 -5.02
N SER A 89 2.85 -5.36 -4.63
CA SER A 89 2.55 -4.16 -3.84
C SER A 89 3.39 -4.04 -2.56
N SER A 90 3.92 -5.16 -2.04
CA SER A 90 4.77 -5.22 -0.85
C SER A 90 6.11 -4.47 -1.02
N HIS A 91 6.60 -4.31 -2.25
CA HIS A 91 7.90 -3.70 -2.55
C HIS A 91 7.81 -2.25 -3.06
N ILE A 92 6.60 -1.71 -3.21
CA ILE A 92 6.41 -0.34 -3.69
C ILE A 92 6.69 0.65 -2.57
N ARG A 93 7.74 1.48 -2.71
CA ARG A 93 8.02 2.59 -1.77
C ARG A 93 7.19 3.82 -2.11
N THR A 94 6.69 4.52 -1.08
CA THR A 94 6.07 5.86 -1.21
C THR A 94 7.00 6.79 -1.97
N GLY A 95 6.49 7.50 -2.99
CA GLY A 95 7.30 8.40 -3.81
C GLY A 95 8.10 7.75 -4.94
N SER A 96 7.86 6.47 -5.27
CA SER A 96 8.38 5.87 -6.51
C SER A 96 7.70 6.44 -7.76
N ASP A 97 8.40 6.45 -8.88
CA ASP A 97 7.84 6.90 -10.17
C ASP A 97 6.56 6.11 -10.53
N LEU A 98 5.61 6.75 -11.20
CA LEU A 98 4.35 6.14 -11.66
C LEU A 98 4.65 4.86 -12.46
N LEU A 99 5.69 4.89 -13.31
CA LEU A 99 6.11 3.76 -14.14
C LEU A 99 6.49 2.49 -13.36
N LYS A 100 6.75 2.59 -12.06
CA LYS A 100 7.10 1.46 -11.19
C LYS A 100 5.92 0.97 -10.33
N ARG A 101 4.76 1.63 -10.45
CA ARG A 101 3.63 1.49 -9.52
C ARG A 101 2.30 1.28 -10.24
N PHE A 102 2.30 0.79 -11.47
CA PHE A 102 1.07 0.44 -12.16
C PHE A 102 1.11 -1.01 -12.64
N SER A 103 -0.08 -1.57 -12.86
CA SER A 103 -0.28 -2.85 -13.55
C SER A 103 -1.49 -2.73 -14.46
N ILE A 104 -1.53 -3.53 -15.52
CA ILE A 104 -2.66 -3.58 -16.44
C ILE A 104 -3.28 -4.97 -16.33
N ARG A 105 -4.58 -5.03 -16.02
CA ARG A 105 -5.31 -6.28 -15.86
C ARG A 105 -6.63 -6.18 -16.59
N MET A 106 -6.87 -7.08 -17.55
CA MET A 106 -8.14 -7.14 -18.30
C MET A 106 -8.54 -5.76 -18.88
N PHE A 107 -7.58 -5.04 -19.47
CA PHE A 107 -7.72 -3.68 -20.03
C PHE A 107 -7.94 -2.54 -19.01
N SER A 108 -8.06 -2.83 -17.72
CA SER A 108 -8.03 -1.83 -16.65
C SER A 108 -6.60 -1.45 -16.27
N LEU A 109 -6.38 -0.18 -15.98
CA LEU A 109 -5.17 0.32 -15.36
C LEU A 109 -5.34 0.29 -13.84
N ILE A 110 -4.41 -0.33 -13.12
CA ILE A 110 -4.34 -0.33 -11.67
C ILE A 110 -3.14 0.51 -11.27
N VAL A 111 -3.34 1.56 -10.49
CA VAL A 111 -2.25 2.41 -9.96
C VAL A 111 -2.14 2.18 -8.47
N PHE A 112 -1.00 1.68 -8.02
CA PHE A 112 -0.73 1.37 -6.62
C PHE A 112 -0.15 2.56 -5.87
N ARG A 113 -0.64 2.78 -4.64
CA ARG A 113 -0.13 3.81 -3.72
C ARG A 113 -0.01 5.18 -4.39
N ALA A 114 -1.10 5.61 -5.02
CA ALA A 114 -1.23 6.84 -5.77
C ALA A 114 -0.63 8.04 -5.03
N GLN A 115 0.06 8.90 -5.77
CA GLN A 115 0.67 10.11 -5.24
C GLN A 115 -0.02 11.32 -5.84
N VAL A 116 0.00 12.47 -5.17
CA VAL A 116 -0.64 13.71 -5.66
C VAL A 116 -0.16 14.09 -7.08
N ARG A 117 1.11 13.81 -7.39
CA ARG A 117 1.69 14.05 -8.72
C ARG A 117 1.10 13.15 -9.81
N ASP A 118 0.49 12.02 -9.44
CA ASP A 118 -0.18 11.09 -10.34
C ASP A 118 -1.54 11.64 -10.80
N SER A 119 -2.01 12.78 -10.27
CA SER A 119 -3.20 13.48 -10.81
C SER A 119 -2.96 13.96 -12.23
N GLY A 120 -3.94 13.80 -13.11
CA GLY A 120 -3.84 14.16 -14.53
C GLY A 120 -4.80 13.36 -15.40
N HIS A 121 -4.52 13.34 -16.70
CA HIS A 121 -5.36 12.67 -17.69
C HIS A 121 -4.84 11.28 -17.99
N TYR A 122 -5.70 10.28 -17.82
CA TYR A 122 -5.42 8.89 -18.14
C TYR A 122 -6.27 8.47 -19.32
N LEU A 123 -5.64 8.06 -20.41
CA LEU A 123 -6.27 7.81 -21.69
C LEU A 123 -6.08 6.34 -22.06
N CYS A 124 -7.15 5.66 -22.47
CA CYS A 124 -7.03 4.36 -23.12
C CYS A 124 -7.23 4.50 -24.64
N GLY A 125 -6.38 3.84 -25.42
CA GLY A 125 -6.33 3.97 -26.87
C GLY A 125 -5.62 2.81 -27.59
N THR A 126 -5.39 2.95 -28.89
CA THR A 126 -4.56 2.02 -29.68
C THR A 126 -3.06 2.25 -29.47
N LYS A 127 -2.24 1.33 -30.01
CA LYS A 127 -0.77 1.48 -30.06
C LYS A 127 -0.32 2.67 -30.91
N GLU A 128 -1.11 3.04 -31.91
CA GLU A 128 -0.87 4.17 -32.81
C GLU A 128 -1.25 5.51 -32.17
N GLY A 129 -1.76 5.52 -30.93
CA GLY A 129 -2.11 6.72 -30.19
C GLY A 129 -3.51 7.27 -30.49
N LEU A 130 -4.42 6.44 -31.02
CA LEU A 130 -5.82 6.80 -31.19
C LEU A 130 -6.57 6.57 -29.88
N PHE A 131 -6.98 7.66 -29.21
CA PHE A 131 -7.65 7.59 -27.91
C PHE A 131 -9.16 7.34 -28.03
N PHE A 132 -9.70 6.49 -27.17
CA PHE A 132 -11.12 6.10 -27.16
C PHE A 132 -11.87 6.63 -25.95
N TYR A 133 -11.19 6.66 -24.79
CA TYR A 133 -11.78 7.02 -23.51
C TYR A 133 -10.73 7.67 -22.61
N GLY A 134 -11.16 8.57 -21.73
CA GLY A 134 -10.28 9.31 -20.85
C GLY A 134 -10.87 9.54 -19.46
N TYR A 135 -9.98 9.59 -18.47
CA TYR A 135 -10.28 10.01 -17.10
C TYR A 135 -9.52 11.29 -16.77
N ASP A 136 -10.15 12.19 -16.02
CA ASP A 136 -9.48 13.26 -15.27
C ASP A 136 -9.40 12.80 -13.81
N VAL A 137 -8.20 12.40 -13.40
CA VAL A 137 -7.95 11.82 -12.08
C VAL A 137 -7.38 12.88 -11.16
N ASP A 138 -8.07 13.13 -10.04
CA ASP A 138 -7.58 13.95 -8.94
C ASP A 138 -7.14 13.08 -7.76
N VAL A 139 -5.85 13.15 -7.39
CA VAL A 139 -5.29 12.48 -6.22
C VAL A 139 -5.04 13.52 -5.13
N GLN A 140 -5.92 13.56 -4.14
CA GLN A 140 -5.89 14.57 -3.07
C GLN A 140 -4.88 14.23 -1.97
N PRO A 141 -4.18 15.22 -1.40
CA PRO A 141 -3.07 15.00 -0.45
C PRO A 141 -3.52 14.47 0.92
N THR A 142 -2.71 13.60 1.52
CA THR A 142 -2.89 13.12 2.91
C THR A 142 -2.18 13.97 3.96
N ARG A 143 -1.25 14.87 3.57
CA ARG A 143 -0.40 15.62 4.53
C ARG A 143 -1.16 16.58 5.45
N GLN A 144 -2.35 17.04 5.06
CA GLN A 144 -3.16 18.00 5.81
C GLN A 144 -4.59 17.47 6.03
N ILE A 145 -4.76 16.15 6.00
CA ILE A 145 -6.07 15.53 6.16
C ILE A 145 -6.64 15.79 7.55
N THR A 146 -7.91 16.15 7.62
CA THR A 146 -8.61 16.35 8.90
C THR A 146 -9.19 15.02 9.35
N VAL A 147 -8.92 14.63 10.60
CA VAL A 147 -9.45 13.39 11.17
C VAL A 147 -10.43 13.74 12.29
N ALA A 148 -11.66 13.25 12.18
CA ALA A 148 -12.70 13.41 13.18
C ALA A 148 -13.01 12.05 13.84
N PHE A 149 -12.78 11.96 15.15
CA PHE A 149 -13.18 10.83 15.97
C PHE A 149 -14.57 11.10 16.56
N LEU A 150 -15.61 10.53 15.94
CA LEU A 150 -17.00 10.82 16.29
C LEU A 150 -17.36 10.37 17.72
N ASP A 151 -16.67 9.35 18.24
CA ASP A 151 -16.85 8.89 19.62
C ASP A 151 -16.40 9.93 20.68
N ASN A 152 -15.65 10.95 20.25
CA ASN A 152 -15.15 12.04 21.09
C ASN A 152 -15.86 13.38 20.79
N ASP A 153 -17.06 13.33 20.22
CA ASP A 153 -17.84 14.50 19.79
C ASP A 153 -17.08 15.44 18.83
N GLN A 154 -16.12 14.88 18.08
CA GLN A 154 -15.45 15.61 17.00
C GLN A 154 -16.30 15.54 15.73
N HIS A 155 -16.34 16.65 15.01
CA HIS A 155 -17.17 16.80 13.82
C HIS A 155 -16.30 17.04 12.58
N VAL A 156 -16.83 16.63 11.44
CA VAL A 156 -16.28 16.98 10.13
C VAL A 156 -16.53 18.46 9.85
N GLN A 157 -15.75 19.05 8.95
CA GLN A 157 -15.86 20.47 8.61
C GLN A 157 -17.19 20.77 7.91
N GLU A 158 -17.83 21.86 8.30
CA GLU A 158 -19.01 22.37 7.60
C GLU A 158 -18.66 22.85 6.18
N ASP A 159 -19.65 22.84 5.30
CA ASP A 159 -19.47 23.27 3.92
C ASP A 159 -19.26 24.79 3.83
N TYR A 160 -18.36 25.20 2.94
CA TYR A 160 -18.10 26.62 2.67
C TYR A 160 -18.90 27.06 1.45
N THR A 161 -19.80 28.03 1.64
CA THR A 161 -20.59 28.61 0.56
C THR A 161 -20.12 30.02 0.28
N GLY A 162 -19.55 30.25 -0.91
CA GLY A 162 -19.22 31.58 -1.42
C GLY A 162 -20.24 32.05 -2.46
N GLU A 163 -19.98 33.21 -3.07
CA GLU A 163 -20.86 33.79 -4.10
C GLU A 163 -20.83 33.00 -5.41
N GLU A 164 -19.64 32.56 -5.86
CA GLU A 164 -19.45 31.92 -7.17
C GLU A 164 -19.29 30.39 -7.10
N PHE A 165 -19.06 29.85 -5.90
CA PHE A 165 -18.80 28.43 -5.70
C PHE A 165 -19.13 27.97 -4.28
N THR A 166 -19.37 26.67 -4.14
CA THR A 166 -19.49 25.98 -2.85
C THR A 166 -18.38 24.92 -2.75
N LEU A 167 -17.67 24.87 -1.61
CA LEU A 167 -16.69 23.83 -1.29
C LEU A 167 -17.25 22.93 -0.20
N PHE A 168 -17.29 21.64 -0.47
CA PHE A 168 -17.87 20.65 0.42
C PHE A 168 -17.07 19.35 0.37
N THR A 169 -17.32 18.46 1.34
CA THR A 169 -16.71 17.14 1.37
C THR A 169 -17.74 16.09 0.99
N THR A 170 -17.45 15.31 -0.05
CA THR A 170 -18.25 14.11 -0.35
C THR A 170 -17.59 12.92 0.33
N PHE A 171 -18.33 12.28 1.23
CA PHE A 171 -17.88 11.08 1.93
C PHE A 171 -18.25 9.81 1.16
N TRP A 172 -17.32 8.86 1.13
CA TRP A 172 -17.63 7.47 0.85
C TRP A 172 -18.55 6.89 1.92
N ASP A 173 -19.17 5.76 1.60
CA ASP A 173 -19.91 4.99 2.58
C ASP A 173 -19.02 4.56 3.75
N TRP A 174 -19.66 4.33 4.89
CA TRP A 174 -18.98 3.74 6.03
C TRP A 174 -18.50 2.34 5.66
N THR A 175 -17.24 2.05 5.98
CA THR A 175 -16.74 0.69 5.91
C THR A 175 -17.53 -0.23 6.84
N SER A 176 -17.47 -1.54 6.60
CA SER A 176 -17.87 -2.51 7.62
C SER A 176 -17.03 -2.35 8.90
N CYS A 177 -17.42 -3.05 9.96
CA CYS A 177 -16.65 -3.04 11.20
C CYS A 177 -15.32 -3.78 10.99
N ASP A 178 -14.19 -3.14 11.27
CA ASP A 178 -12.87 -3.70 10.98
C ASP A 178 -12.53 -5.00 11.77
N ARG A 179 -13.28 -5.27 12.85
CA ARG A 179 -13.19 -6.47 13.68
C ARG A 179 -14.57 -6.98 14.05
N CYS A 180 -14.70 -8.29 14.20
CA CYS A 180 -15.89 -8.92 14.75
C CYS A 180 -15.65 -9.48 16.17
N GLY A 181 -16.72 -9.66 16.94
CA GLY A 181 -16.72 -10.26 18.29
C GLY A 181 -16.05 -9.40 19.39
N VAL A 182 -15.43 -8.29 19.01
CA VAL A 182 -14.76 -7.32 19.87
C VAL A 182 -15.03 -5.91 19.35
N ARG A 183 -14.69 -4.88 20.14
CA ARG A 183 -14.73 -3.49 19.68
C ARG A 183 -13.83 -3.31 18.45
N GLY A 184 -14.42 -2.91 17.34
CA GLY A 184 -13.76 -2.49 16.11
C GLY A 184 -13.97 -1.01 15.82
N GLU A 185 -13.50 -0.57 14.66
CA GLU A 185 -13.68 0.78 14.12
C GLU A 185 -14.29 0.72 12.71
N GLN A 186 -15.17 1.67 12.40
CA GLN A 186 -15.58 1.99 11.04
C GLN A 186 -14.93 3.30 10.62
N ARG A 187 -14.65 3.43 9.33
CA ARG A 187 -14.15 4.67 8.75
C ARG A 187 -14.96 5.06 7.52
N ARG A 188 -14.93 6.35 7.19
CA ARG A 188 -15.30 6.85 5.87
C ARG A 188 -14.35 7.97 5.47
N ILE A 189 -14.10 8.07 4.19
CA ILE A 189 -13.13 9.01 3.62
C ILE A 189 -13.90 10.05 2.84
N GLY A 190 -13.63 11.31 3.15
CA GLY A 190 -14.18 12.48 2.52
C GLY A 190 -13.16 13.12 1.61
N LEU A 191 -13.55 13.39 0.37
CA LEU A 191 -12.74 14.13 -0.60
C LEU A 191 -13.34 15.50 -0.85
N CYS A 192 -12.50 16.48 -1.16
CA CYS A 192 -12.91 17.86 -1.45
C CYS A 192 -13.56 17.94 -2.83
N TYR A 193 -14.75 18.53 -2.89
CA TYR A 193 -15.46 18.86 -4.13
C TYR A 193 -15.81 20.34 -4.18
N VAL A 194 -15.90 20.85 -5.40
CA VAL A 194 -16.37 22.21 -5.69
C VAL A 194 -17.61 22.13 -6.56
N GLN A 195 -18.62 22.93 -6.21
CA GLN A 195 -19.78 23.17 -7.05
C GLN A 195 -19.72 24.59 -7.60
N SER A 196 -19.77 24.75 -8.93
CA SER A 196 -19.84 26.07 -9.58
C SER A 196 -20.35 25.95 -11.02
N ALA A 197 -21.07 26.95 -11.49
CA ALA A 197 -21.47 27.07 -12.90
C ALA A 197 -20.28 27.36 -13.84
N GLN A 198 -19.12 27.76 -13.29
CA GLN A 198 -17.91 28.08 -14.08
C GLN A 198 -17.04 26.84 -14.39
N LEU A 199 -17.46 25.63 -13.98
CA LEU A 199 -16.70 24.41 -14.26
C LEU A 199 -16.74 24.04 -15.75
N SER A 200 -15.62 23.53 -16.27
CA SER A 200 -15.54 23.16 -17.69
C SER A 200 -16.43 21.95 -18.01
N PRO A 201 -17.35 22.05 -18.99
CA PRO A 201 -18.27 20.97 -19.35
C PRO A 201 -17.59 19.80 -20.07
N ARG A 202 -16.30 19.95 -20.44
CA ARG A 202 -15.50 18.88 -21.07
C ARG A 202 -15.25 17.70 -20.14
N TYR A 203 -15.40 17.90 -18.84
CA TYR A 203 -15.21 16.88 -17.82
C TYR A 203 -16.57 16.43 -17.31
N ARG A 204 -16.89 15.16 -17.58
CA ARG A 204 -18.15 14.55 -17.17
C ARG A 204 -18.07 14.09 -15.73
N THR A 205 -19.06 14.47 -14.96
CA THR A 205 -19.18 14.16 -13.53
C THR A 205 -20.54 13.50 -13.28
N ALA A 206 -20.69 12.86 -12.11
CA ALA A 206 -21.96 12.23 -11.72
C ALA A 206 -23.07 13.26 -11.47
N LEU A 207 -22.70 14.45 -10.98
CA LEU A 207 -23.60 15.56 -10.71
C LEU A 207 -23.20 16.78 -11.55
N PRO A 208 -24.17 17.48 -12.17
CA PRO A 208 -23.88 18.67 -12.95
C PRO A 208 -23.24 19.75 -12.08
N ASN A 209 -22.31 20.52 -12.66
CA ASN A 209 -21.62 21.62 -11.99
C ASN A 209 -20.85 21.23 -10.72
N VAL A 210 -20.51 19.96 -10.52
CA VAL A 210 -19.69 19.47 -9.40
C VAL A 210 -18.44 18.80 -9.95
N SER A 211 -17.26 19.16 -9.46
CA SER A 211 -16.02 18.44 -9.76
C SER A 211 -15.12 18.32 -8.54
N SER A 212 -14.18 17.39 -8.58
CA SER A 212 -13.16 17.27 -7.54
C SER A 212 -12.31 18.52 -7.48
N CYS A 213 -11.91 18.91 -6.27
CA CYS A 213 -11.16 20.14 -6.01
C CYS A 213 -9.86 20.30 -6.82
N GLY A 214 -9.12 19.22 -7.08
CA GLY A 214 -7.90 19.22 -7.90
C GLY A 214 -8.13 18.92 -9.38
N SER A 215 -9.38 18.77 -9.82
CA SER A 215 -9.73 18.47 -11.21
C SER A 215 -9.28 19.57 -12.18
N SER A 216 -8.95 19.15 -13.40
CA SER A 216 -8.64 20.07 -14.50
C SER A 216 -9.87 20.86 -14.97
N ALA A 217 -11.07 20.47 -14.55
CA ALA A 217 -12.32 21.20 -14.79
C ALA A 217 -12.41 22.51 -14.01
N VAL A 218 -11.65 22.63 -12.93
CA VAL A 218 -11.74 23.76 -12.01
C VAL A 218 -10.88 24.94 -12.52
N PRO A 219 -11.46 26.13 -12.71
CA PRO A 219 -10.73 27.31 -13.15
C PRO A 219 -9.53 27.67 -12.27
N ALA A 220 -8.49 28.22 -12.89
CA ALA A 220 -7.24 28.54 -12.20
C ALA A 220 -7.43 29.54 -11.04
N HIS A 221 -8.36 30.50 -11.18
CA HIS A 221 -8.66 31.47 -10.13
C HIS A 221 -9.34 30.84 -8.90
N PHE A 222 -9.94 29.66 -8.98
CA PHE A 222 -10.48 28.97 -7.79
C PHE A 222 -9.43 28.14 -7.04
N ARG A 223 -8.28 27.83 -7.64
CA ARG A 223 -7.27 26.91 -7.07
C ARG A 223 -6.70 27.34 -5.72
N HIS A 224 -6.60 28.64 -5.46
CA HIS A 224 -6.10 29.15 -4.18
C HIS A 224 -7.12 28.96 -3.05
N LEU A 225 -8.41 29.10 -3.36
CA LEU A 225 -9.53 28.95 -2.43
C LEU A 225 -9.78 27.48 -2.10
N ILE A 226 -9.50 26.59 -3.04
CA ILE A 226 -9.60 25.14 -2.84
C ILE A 226 -8.60 24.62 -1.79
N ARG A 227 -7.48 25.31 -1.57
CA ARG A 227 -6.53 24.96 -0.49
C ARG A 227 -7.11 25.17 0.91
N LEU A 228 -8.24 25.87 1.03
CA LEU A 228 -8.92 26.07 2.31
C LEU A 228 -9.57 24.79 2.82
N ARG A 229 -9.84 23.81 1.94
CA ARG A 229 -10.46 22.54 2.32
C ARG A 229 -9.52 21.39 2.01
N SER A 230 -9.26 20.57 3.02
CA SER A 230 -8.47 19.35 2.89
C SER A 230 -9.40 18.14 2.92
N PRO A 231 -8.97 16.97 2.40
CA PRO A 231 -9.69 15.73 2.61
C PRO A 231 -9.95 15.47 4.10
N GLU A 232 -10.95 14.65 4.37
CA GLU A 232 -11.39 14.37 5.73
C GLU A 232 -11.54 12.87 5.96
N VAL A 233 -11.36 12.41 7.20
CA VAL A 233 -11.64 11.03 7.60
C VAL A 233 -12.46 11.06 8.87
N ALA A 234 -13.63 10.44 8.83
CA ALA A 234 -14.44 10.24 10.02
C ALA A 234 -14.27 8.79 10.50
N ILE A 235 -14.07 8.62 11.81
CA ILE A 235 -13.86 7.32 12.45
C ILE A 235 -14.80 7.22 13.65
N ARG A 236 -15.42 6.05 13.80
CA ARG A 236 -16.25 5.72 14.96
C ARG A 236 -16.06 4.28 15.38
N SER A 237 -16.38 3.97 16.62
CA SER A 237 -16.35 2.59 17.10
C SER A 237 -17.56 1.80 16.63
N CYS A 238 -17.38 0.48 16.55
CA CYS A 238 -18.44 -0.46 16.23
C CYS A 238 -18.27 -1.76 17.01
N LEU A 239 -19.36 -2.51 17.10
CA LEU A 239 -19.37 -3.89 17.61
C LEU A 239 -20.20 -4.72 16.64
N ALA A 240 -19.57 -5.68 15.98
CA ALA A 240 -20.21 -6.58 15.03
C ALA A 240 -20.06 -8.04 15.47
N PRO A 241 -21.07 -8.89 15.31
CA PRO A 241 -20.93 -10.33 15.53
C PRO A 241 -19.99 -10.94 14.48
N CYS A 242 -19.31 -12.02 14.82
CA CYS A 242 -18.49 -12.75 13.85
C CYS A 242 -19.37 -13.60 12.93
N PRO A 243 -19.06 -13.67 11.62
CA PRO A 243 -19.73 -14.58 10.73
C PRO A 243 -19.57 -16.02 11.24
N GLU A 244 -20.66 -16.78 11.18
CA GLU A 244 -20.63 -18.20 11.51
C GLU A 244 -19.72 -18.91 10.50
N LYS A 245 -18.76 -19.68 11.00
CA LYS A 245 -17.89 -20.47 10.13
C LYS A 245 -18.72 -21.61 9.53
N GLU A 246 -18.80 -21.66 8.21
CA GLU A 246 -19.41 -22.80 7.53
C GLU A 246 -18.74 -24.10 8.00
N VAL A 247 -19.56 -25.02 8.52
CA VAL A 247 -19.09 -26.34 8.94
C VAL A 247 -18.61 -27.09 7.70
N PRO A 248 -17.36 -27.60 7.65
CA PRO A 248 -16.88 -28.34 6.49
C PRO A 248 -17.81 -29.51 6.17
N LYS A 249 -18.15 -29.69 4.89
CA LYS A 249 -18.95 -30.84 4.42
C LYS A 249 -18.32 -32.15 4.92
N GLU A 250 -19.16 -33.13 5.29
CA GLU A 250 -18.78 -34.37 6.01
C GLU A 250 -17.55 -35.12 5.45
N GLY A 251 -17.31 -35.05 4.13
CA GLY A 251 -16.14 -35.64 3.48
C GLY A 251 -14.79 -35.01 3.90
N VAL A 252 -14.74 -33.71 4.15
CA VAL A 252 -13.53 -33.01 4.64
C VAL A 252 -13.31 -33.33 6.12
N GLN A 253 -14.40 -33.43 6.90
CA GLN A 253 -14.37 -33.86 8.29
C GLN A 253 -13.75 -35.26 8.45
N SER A 254 -14.02 -36.14 7.48
CA SER A 254 -13.50 -37.51 7.44
C SER A 254 -11.97 -37.56 7.26
N ILE A 255 -11.40 -36.70 6.41
CA ILE A 255 -9.95 -36.58 6.21
C ILE A 255 -9.28 -36.05 7.48
N PHE A 256 -9.86 -35.02 8.11
CA PHE A 256 -9.38 -34.51 9.39
C PHE A 256 -9.40 -35.60 10.48
N ASN A 257 -10.46 -36.41 10.55
CA ASN A 257 -10.59 -37.51 11.52
C ASN A 257 -9.53 -38.61 11.33
N ILE A 258 -9.10 -38.89 10.09
CA ILE A 258 -8.01 -39.85 9.82
C ILE A 258 -6.66 -39.30 10.32
N ILE A 259 -6.39 -38.01 10.09
CA ILE A 259 -5.20 -37.32 10.61
C ILE A 259 -5.22 -37.30 12.16
N TYR A 260 -6.40 -37.09 12.77
CA TYR A 260 -6.61 -37.16 14.22
C TYR A 260 -6.28 -38.54 14.81
N LYS A 261 -6.50 -39.64 14.06
CA LYS A 261 -6.17 -40.99 14.51
C LYS A 261 -4.68 -41.33 14.39
N LEU A 262 -3.90 -40.58 13.61
CA LEU A 262 -2.47 -40.83 13.39
C LEU A 262 -1.51 -40.01 14.29
N GLY A 263 -2.00 -39.11 15.15
CA GLY A 263 -1.14 -38.39 16.10
C GLY A 263 -1.80 -37.18 16.79
N LYS A 264 -1.06 -36.52 17.68
CA LYS A 264 -1.49 -35.26 18.32
C LYS A 264 -1.78 -34.21 17.25
N LYS A 265 -2.94 -33.56 17.32
CA LYS A 265 -3.33 -32.45 16.45
C LYS A 265 -2.20 -31.41 16.43
N PRO A 266 -1.53 -31.16 15.30
CA PRO A 266 -0.64 -30.02 15.22
C PRO A 266 -1.48 -28.75 15.47
N GLU A 267 -1.02 -27.86 16.33
CA GLU A 267 -1.64 -26.53 16.49
C GLU A 267 -1.48 -25.79 15.16
N LEU A 268 -2.48 -25.93 14.30
CA LEU A 268 -2.53 -25.18 13.06
C LEU A 268 -2.76 -23.71 13.42
N PRO A 269 -1.94 -22.79 12.89
CA PRO A 269 -2.14 -21.38 13.12
C PRO A 269 -3.53 -20.99 12.60
N ARG A 270 -4.22 -20.11 13.32
CA ARG A 270 -5.59 -19.68 12.98
C ARG A 270 -5.69 -19.07 11.58
N VAL A 271 -4.58 -18.54 11.07
CA VAL A 271 -4.41 -17.90 9.77
C VAL A 271 -3.00 -18.18 9.21
N PRO A 272 -2.78 -18.05 7.89
CA PRO A 272 -1.44 -18.10 7.31
C PRO A 272 -0.50 -17.07 7.94
N ILE A 273 0.74 -17.49 8.24
CA ILE A 273 1.77 -16.63 8.86
C ILE A 273 2.91 -16.39 7.87
N GLN A 274 3.22 -15.12 7.61
CA GLN A 274 4.38 -14.67 6.83
C GLN A 274 5.52 -14.31 7.77
N TYR A 275 6.74 -14.75 7.46
CA TYR A 275 7.91 -14.51 8.29
C TYR A 275 8.74 -13.35 7.71
N HIS A 276 8.97 -12.32 8.52
CA HIS A 276 9.80 -11.18 8.15
C HIS A 276 11.02 -11.10 9.07
N SER A 277 12.20 -11.02 8.47
CA SER A 277 13.46 -10.78 9.19
C SER A 277 13.99 -9.41 8.77
N GLN A 278 14.02 -8.46 9.71
CA GLN A 278 14.44 -7.09 9.45
C GLN A 278 15.69 -6.71 10.25
N PRO A 279 16.71 -6.10 9.62
CA PRO A 279 17.80 -5.48 10.36
C PRO A 279 17.30 -4.34 11.24
N PRO A 280 18.00 -3.99 12.33
CA PRO A 280 17.63 -2.83 13.13
C PRO A 280 17.77 -1.52 12.34
N LYS A 281 16.95 -0.53 12.69
CA LYS A 281 16.92 0.83 12.09
C LYS A 281 16.47 0.87 10.62
N THR A 282 15.99 -0.22 10.04
CA THR A 282 15.29 -0.18 8.75
C THR A 282 13.84 0.24 8.93
N ASP A 283 13.20 0.66 7.84
CA ASP A 283 11.77 0.90 7.80
C ASP A 283 11.07 -0.31 7.15
N LEU A 284 9.96 -0.73 7.74
CA LEU A 284 9.13 -1.83 7.24
C LEU A 284 7.71 -1.33 7.02
N VAL A 285 7.12 -1.72 5.89
CA VAL A 285 5.70 -1.52 5.59
C VAL A 285 5.06 -2.89 5.40
N ILE A 286 3.94 -3.14 6.06
CA ILE A 286 3.19 -4.38 5.98
C ILE A 286 1.80 -4.07 5.40
N THR A 287 1.41 -4.84 4.38
CA THR A 287 0.12 -4.73 3.69
C THR A 287 -0.73 -5.95 4.00
N CYS A 288 -2.01 -5.75 4.32
CA CYS A 288 -2.91 -6.88 4.53
C CYS A 288 -3.25 -7.53 3.16
N PRO A 289 -3.13 -8.86 3.00
CA PRO A 289 -3.26 -9.50 1.71
C PRO A 289 -4.65 -9.30 1.10
N GLY A 290 -4.71 -8.86 -0.15
CA GLY A 290 -5.96 -8.58 -0.86
C GLY A 290 -6.82 -7.49 -0.23
N ALA A 291 -6.26 -6.65 0.66
CA ALA A 291 -6.94 -5.46 1.14
C ALA A 291 -6.86 -4.36 0.07
N TRP A 292 -7.96 -3.62 -0.03
CA TRP A 292 -8.08 -2.45 -0.89
C TRP A 292 -8.28 -1.24 0.04
N PRO A 293 -8.04 0.00 -0.41
CA PRO A 293 -8.24 1.17 0.42
C PRO A 293 -9.68 1.29 0.95
N GLU A 294 -10.69 0.95 0.18
CA GLU A 294 -12.09 0.98 0.59
C GLU A 294 -12.42 -0.06 1.68
N HIS A 295 -11.61 -1.10 1.83
CA HIS A 295 -11.88 -2.15 2.80
C HIS A 295 -11.65 -1.69 4.26
N ALA A 296 -12.43 -2.28 5.17
CA ALA A 296 -12.22 -2.19 6.60
C ALA A 296 -11.02 -3.06 6.99
N VAL A 297 -9.88 -2.45 7.31
CA VAL A 297 -8.67 -3.18 7.70
C VAL A 297 -8.29 -2.82 9.12
N ALA A 298 -7.87 -3.79 9.91
CA ALA A 298 -7.38 -3.58 11.25
C ALA A 298 -6.05 -4.30 11.49
N TRP A 299 -5.26 -3.77 12.42
CA TRP A 299 -3.99 -4.35 12.80
C TRP A 299 -3.95 -4.63 14.30
N ASP A 300 -3.46 -5.81 14.65
CA ASP A 300 -3.16 -6.18 16.04
C ASP A 300 -1.68 -6.56 16.14
N LYS A 301 -1.04 -6.24 17.26
CA LYS A 301 0.31 -6.67 17.61
C LYS A 301 0.21 -7.66 18.78
N ASP A 302 0.43 -8.94 18.50
CA ASP A 302 0.15 -10.05 19.41
C ASP A 302 -1.31 -9.98 19.90
N SER A 303 -1.54 -9.63 21.17
CA SER A 303 -2.87 -9.44 21.76
C SER A 303 -3.32 -7.97 21.84
N VAL A 304 -2.44 -7.03 21.47
CA VAL A 304 -2.69 -5.59 21.56
C VAL A 304 -3.32 -5.09 20.26
N ARG A 305 -4.51 -4.49 20.37
CA ARG A 305 -5.25 -3.95 19.22
C ARG A 305 -4.72 -2.56 18.87
N LEU A 306 -4.35 -2.34 17.60
CA LEU A 306 -3.86 -1.06 17.12
C LEU A 306 -5.04 -0.25 16.55
N TYR A 307 -5.75 0.45 17.43
CA TYR A 307 -6.86 1.34 17.05
C TYR A 307 -6.36 2.63 16.37
N ARG A 308 -7.09 3.12 15.37
CA ARG A 308 -6.77 4.34 14.61
C ARG A 308 -6.78 5.58 15.49
N SER A 309 -7.61 5.60 16.53
CA SER A 309 -7.59 6.64 17.58
C SER A 309 -6.23 6.84 18.25
N HIS A 310 -5.30 5.89 18.12
CA HIS A 310 -3.95 6.00 18.67
C HIS A 310 -2.82 5.80 17.65
N TYR A 311 -3.08 5.05 16.59
CA TYR A 311 -2.05 4.63 15.64
C TYR A 311 -2.24 5.19 14.23
N LEU A 312 -3.32 5.92 13.91
CA LEU A 312 -3.44 6.56 12.60
C LEU A 312 -2.38 7.66 12.43
N VAL A 313 -1.77 7.73 11.25
CA VAL A 313 -0.80 8.77 10.91
C VAL A 313 -1.35 10.17 11.25
N GLY A 314 -0.50 11.02 11.84
CA GLY A 314 -0.87 12.39 12.23
C GLY A 314 -1.50 12.54 13.63
N VAL A 315 -2.06 11.48 14.23
CA VAL A 315 -2.74 11.57 15.55
C VAL A 315 -1.78 11.91 16.69
N ARG A 316 -0.61 11.27 16.74
CA ARG A 316 0.45 11.62 17.70
C ARG A 316 1.69 12.10 16.97
N LYS A 317 2.31 13.16 17.49
CA LYS A 317 3.59 13.67 16.98
C LYS A 317 4.66 12.58 17.16
N HIS A 318 5.38 12.28 16.08
CA HIS A 318 6.53 11.35 16.06
C HIS A 318 6.23 9.86 16.36
N MET A 319 5.17 9.29 15.79
CA MET A 319 4.95 7.84 15.83
C MET A 319 5.88 7.10 14.87
N ARG A 320 6.51 6.03 15.37
CA ARG A 320 7.25 5.07 14.53
C ARG A 320 6.36 3.96 13.98
N LEU A 321 5.44 3.45 14.81
CA LEU A 321 4.45 2.45 14.46
C LEU A 321 3.14 3.19 14.19
N PHE A 322 2.66 3.20 12.94
CA PHE A 322 1.42 3.88 12.58
C PHE A 322 0.74 3.20 11.40
N ILE A 323 -0.55 3.48 11.23
CA ILE A 323 -1.41 3.05 10.14
C ILE A 323 -1.59 4.24 9.21
N ASP A 324 -1.31 4.09 7.93
CA ASP A 324 -1.57 5.14 6.94
C ASP A 324 -3.05 5.15 6.48
N HIS A 325 -3.44 6.15 5.69
CA HIS A 325 -4.81 6.24 5.18
C HIS A 325 -5.15 5.16 4.13
N GLY A 326 -4.13 4.50 3.57
CA GLY A 326 -4.22 3.35 2.67
C GLY A 326 -4.29 2.01 3.38
N ASN A 327 -4.48 1.98 4.71
CA ASN A 327 -4.56 0.78 5.55
C ASN A 327 -3.24 -0.02 5.74
N HIS A 328 -2.10 0.54 5.37
CA HIS A 328 -0.80 -0.11 5.57
C HIS A 328 -0.25 0.16 6.97
N LEU A 329 0.41 -0.84 7.56
CA LEU A 329 1.11 -0.70 8.82
C LEU A 329 2.58 -0.33 8.57
N HIS A 330 2.99 0.82 9.08
CA HIS A 330 4.35 1.34 8.97
C HIS A 330 5.10 1.16 10.28
N LEU A 331 6.32 0.65 10.20
CA LEU A 331 7.27 0.52 11.30
C LEU A 331 8.56 1.24 10.91
N GLN A 332 8.72 2.46 11.41
CA GLN A 332 9.93 3.25 11.18
C GLN A 332 11.03 2.88 12.17
N ARG A 333 12.26 2.74 11.68
CA ARG A 333 13.47 2.44 12.47
C ARG A 333 13.25 1.27 13.43
N VAL A 334 13.02 0.07 12.87
CA VAL A 334 12.72 -1.17 13.60
C VAL A 334 13.71 -1.41 14.76
N ARG A 335 13.18 -1.82 15.91
CA ARG A 335 13.92 -2.07 17.17
C ARG A 335 13.61 -3.46 17.72
N LYS A 336 14.43 -3.95 18.65
CA LYS A 336 14.23 -5.25 19.33
C LYS A 336 12.81 -5.45 19.88
N GLY A 337 12.22 -4.40 20.47
CA GLY A 337 10.86 -4.44 21.03
C GLY A 337 9.73 -4.43 19.98
N ASP A 338 10.06 -4.26 18.71
CA ASP A 338 9.10 -4.38 17.61
C ASP A 338 8.92 -5.86 17.18
N LYS A 339 9.77 -6.79 17.67
CA LYS A 339 9.61 -8.24 17.51
C LYS A 339 8.26 -8.68 18.09
N ALA A 340 7.38 -9.17 17.24
CA ALA A 340 6.02 -9.61 17.56
C ALA A 340 5.40 -10.33 16.35
N THR A 341 4.23 -10.92 16.54
CA THR A 341 3.36 -11.33 15.43
C THR A 341 2.30 -10.27 15.22
N TYR A 342 2.30 -9.64 14.04
CA TYR A 342 1.28 -8.67 13.65
C TYR A 342 0.16 -9.38 12.91
N PHE A 343 -1.09 -9.21 13.33
CA PHE A 343 -2.23 -9.80 12.67
C PHE A 343 -3.01 -8.73 11.91
N CYS A 344 -3.47 -9.07 10.70
CA CYS A 344 -4.36 -8.20 9.95
C CYS A 344 -5.78 -8.76 9.91
N TRP A 345 -6.73 -7.87 10.15
CA TRP A 345 -8.15 -8.09 9.94
C TRP A 345 -8.59 -7.40 8.66
N ARG A 346 -9.52 -8.00 7.93
CA ARG A 346 -10.15 -7.42 6.74
C ARG A 346 -11.63 -7.73 6.78
N GLU A 347 -12.49 -6.72 6.66
CA GLU A 347 -13.96 -6.86 6.69
C GLU A 347 -14.46 -7.65 7.92
N GLY A 348 -13.83 -7.45 9.08
CA GLY A 348 -14.20 -8.13 10.32
C GLY A 348 -13.63 -9.55 10.47
N GLU A 349 -12.89 -10.07 9.50
CA GLU A 349 -12.27 -11.40 9.58
C GLU A 349 -10.75 -11.33 9.78
N LEU A 350 -10.20 -12.25 10.57
CA LEU A 350 -8.75 -12.40 10.73
C LEU A 350 -8.18 -13.13 9.51
N VAL A 351 -7.33 -12.46 8.71
CA VAL A 351 -6.90 -12.98 7.40
C VAL A 351 -5.46 -13.50 7.40
N ALA A 352 -4.52 -12.81 8.05
CA ALA A 352 -3.11 -13.17 8.01
C ALA A 352 -2.34 -12.74 9.26
N GLY A 353 -1.24 -13.43 9.55
CA GLY A 353 -0.25 -13.08 10.56
C GLY A 353 1.12 -12.77 9.93
N PHE A 354 1.89 -11.90 10.55
CA PHE A 354 3.21 -11.46 10.11
C PHE A 354 4.17 -11.55 11.30
N GLN A 355 4.99 -12.60 11.34
CA GLN A 355 5.95 -12.80 12.41
C GLN A 355 7.23 -12.02 12.11
N LEU A 356 7.41 -10.91 12.83
CA LEU A 356 8.58 -10.04 12.70
C LEU A 356 9.69 -10.47 13.65
N SER A 357 10.83 -10.83 13.07
CA SER A 357 12.11 -11.01 13.78
C SER A 357 13.06 -9.87 13.44
N VAL A 358 13.88 -9.46 14.42
CA VAL A 358 14.86 -8.38 14.25
C VAL A 358 16.26 -8.99 14.32
N THR A 359 16.94 -9.04 13.18
CA THR A 359 18.26 -9.66 13.06
C THR A 359 19.36 -8.65 13.37
N TYR A 360 20.10 -8.93 14.42
CA TYR A 360 21.32 -8.19 14.73
C TYR A 360 22.47 -8.93 14.06
N GLN A 361 23.23 -8.24 13.20
CA GLN A 361 24.56 -8.76 12.86
C GLN A 361 25.35 -8.84 14.17
N PRO A 362 25.86 -10.02 14.56
CA PRO A 362 26.82 -10.10 15.64
C PRO A 362 27.96 -9.16 15.25
N ARG A 363 28.36 -8.25 16.15
CA ARG A 363 29.65 -7.56 16.00
C ARG A 363 30.66 -8.68 15.75
N ARG A 364 31.32 -8.67 14.59
CA ARG A 364 32.38 -9.62 14.24
C ARG A 364 33.37 -9.59 15.41
N GLN A 365 33.31 -10.58 16.29
CA GLN A 365 34.37 -10.78 17.27
C GLN A 365 35.58 -11.11 16.42
N ARG A 366 36.50 -10.14 16.26
CA ARG A 366 37.73 -10.36 15.53
C ARG A 366 38.44 -11.51 16.22
N SER A 367 38.55 -12.62 15.51
CA SER A 367 39.33 -13.76 15.96
C SER A 367 40.80 -13.32 16.05
N PRO A 368 41.59 -13.80 17.03
CA PRO A 368 43.04 -13.61 17.03
C PRO A 368 43.72 -14.19 15.77
N THR A 369 43.01 -14.98 14.95
CA THR A 369 43.49 -15.51 13.65
C THR A 369 43.10 -14.65 12.45
N ASP A 370 42.42 -13.52 12.64
CA ASP A 370 42.04 -12.60 11.56
C ASP A 370 43.31 -11.92 10.98
N PRO A 371 43.53 -11.91 9.65
CA PRO A 371 44.75 -11.38 9.03
C PRO A 371 45.06 -9.93 9.42
N GLU A 372 44.04 -9.08 9.61
CA GLU A 372 44.24 -7.71 10.12
C GLU A 372 44.73 -7.70 11.57
N SER A 373 44.23 -8.60 12.42
CA SER A 373 44.64 -8.71 13.82
C SER A 373 46.07 -9.28 13.95
N ILE A 374 46.43 -10.25 13.09
CA ILE A 374 47.80 -10.77 12.98
C ILE A 374 48.77 -9.68 12.53
N PHE A 375 48.37 -8.85 11.57
CA PHE A 375 49.18 -7.73 11.10
C PHE A 375 49.45 -6.72 12.22
N VAL A 376 48.41 -6.32 12.96
CA VAL A 376 48.54 -5.40 14.11
C VAL A 376 49.43 -5.99 15.20
N MET A 377 49.24 -7.26 15.56
CA MET A 377 50.07 -7.93 16.57
C MET A 377 51.55 -8.01 16.16
N ARG A 378 51.83 -8.32 14.88
CA ARG A 378 53.20 -8.32 14.34
C ARG A 378 53.81 -6.91 14.35
N ALA A 379 53.06 -5.90 13.94
CA ALA A 379 53.53 -4.52 13.95
C ALA A 379 53.88 -4.05 15.37
N VAL A 380 53.00 -4.29 16.35
CA VAL A 380 53.25 -3.98 17.76
C VAL A 380 54.47 -4.74 18.30
N GLY A 381 54.60 -6.03 17.98
CA GLY A 381 55.75 -6.84 18.39
C GLY A 381 57.08 -6.33 17.82
N ILE A 382 57.10 -5.96 16.54
CA ILE A 382 58.28 -5.37 15.89
C ILE A 382 58.63 -4.02 16.52
N SER A 383 57.65 -3.15 16.73
CA SER A 383 57.87 -1.86 17.39
C SER A 383 58.44 -2.03 18.80
N PHE A 384 57.94 -3.00 19.58
CA PHE A 384 58.44 -3.27 20.92
C PHE A 384 59.88 -3.79 20.91
N ALA A 385 60.21 -4.68 19.96
CA ALA A 385 61.58 -5.17 19.78
C ALA A 385 62.56 -4.04 19.40
N ILE A 386 62.15 -3.11 18.53
CA ILE A 386 62.94 -1.93 18.16
C ILE A 386 63.21 -1.05 19.39
N ILE A 387 62.18 -0.79 20.20
CA ILE A 387 62.31 0.02 21.43
C ILE A 387 63.28 -0.64 22.41
N ILE A 388 63.19 -1.97 22.59
CA ILE A 388 64.12 -2.72 23.43
C ILE A 388 65.56 -2.64 22.91
N CYS A 389 65.78 -2.85 21.60
CA CYS A 389 67.10 -2.73 21.00
C CYS A 389 67.69 -1.32 21.19
N ILE A 390 66.90 -0.26 20.98
CA ILE A 390 67.34 1.11 21.22
C ILE A 390 67.71 1.31 22.69
N PHE A 391 66.89 0.81 23.61
CA PHE A 391 67.17 0.88 25.05
C PHE A 391 68.50 0.20 25.41
N PHE A 392 68.75 -1.00 24.88
CA PHE A 392 70.03 -1.69 25.09
C PHE A 392 71.21 -0.96 24.46
N LEU A 393 71.06 -0.43 23.23
CA LEU A 393 72.13 0.33 22.57
C LEU A 393 72.48 1.61 23.35
N ILE A 394 71.47 2.32 23.88
CA ILE A 394 71.68 3.48 24.75
C ILE A 394 72.47 3.05 25.99
N HIS A 395 72.04 1.98 26.67
CA HIS A 395 72.74 1.50 27.87
C HIS A 395 74.18 1.05 27.60
N VAL A 396 74.42 0.34 26.49
CA VAL A 396 75.77 -0.08 26.09
C VAL A 396 76.64 1.12 25.72
N SER A 397 76.09 2.12 25.02
CA SER A 397 76.81 3.37 24.69
C SER A 397 77.14 4.20 25.94
N HIS A 398 76.25 4.19 26.93
CA HIS A 398 76.46 4.86 28.20
C HIS A 398 77.55 4.15 29.01
N CYS A 399 77.58 2.81 29.02
CA CYS A 399 78.64 2.03 29.66
C CYS A 399 79.99 2.18 28.95
N SER A 400 80.04 2.20 27.60
CA SER A 400 81.30 2.37 26.87
C SER A 400 81.87 3.78 27.00
N SER A 401 81.01 4.81 27.10
CA SER A 401 81.44 6.19 27.39
C SER A 401 81.99 6.40 28.82
N GLN A 402 81.62 5.53 29.76
CA GLN A 402 82.19 5.51 31.12
C GLN A 402 83.49 4.71 31.24
N VAL A 403 83.80 3.84 30.27
CA VAL A 403 85.05 3.04 30.24
C VAL A 403 86.15 3.74 29.43
N PHE A 404 85.80 4.69 28.56
CA PHE A 404 86.73 5.50 27.75
C PHE A 404 86.95 6.93 28.26
N ARG A 405 86.54 7.23 29.50
CA ARG A 405 86.82 8.48 30.22
C ARG A 405 87.54 8.14 31.52
#